data_AF-A0A841ZNU0-F1
#
_entry.id   AF-A0A841ZNU0-F1
#
_cell.length_a   1.000
_cell.length_b   1.000
_cell.length_c   1.000
_cell.angle_alpha   90.00
_cell.angle_beta   90.00
_cell.angle_gamma   90.00
#
_symmetry.space_group_name_H-M   'P 1'
#
loop_
_entity.id
_entity.type
_entity.pdbx_description
1 polymer ?
#
loop_
_entity_poly.entity_id
_entity_poly.type
_entity_poly.pdbx_seq_one_letter_code
_entity_poly.pdbx_strand_id
1 'polypeptide(L)'
;MDRYDRQMRVRQIGTDGQKKIMQTTLLIVGVGALGSYAAELATRMGFKKLILIDRDFVEWSNLQRQTLFTEQDVRDKLPKAYAAKKHLEAINQHVQIESVIDDANAETLSEYASEVDVVLDCTDNFTTRRFLNSFCHTHDLPWIYTSCAGTYASLFPVRSQNSACLTCLIGETPQTNETSCELVGVHAPLVPITAGFQVSLLTRLLLDEHFEYNVFYQLDNWTMTFQPLKVAKRSDCPSCSSKVAPEINFSEKPIALCGKDTVQFRLPGHKRAEFIQIINRLQAEKIEFSQNPFILTFEFLAYTFSVFKNGRVLIHGTSDLTDAKKAYQHFFN
;
A
#
# COMPACT_ATOMS: atom_id res chain seq x y z
N MET A 1 -28.75 -19.00 -7.14
CA MET A 1 -28.12 -19.16 -5.81
C MET A 1 -27.49 -17.82 -5.45
N ASP A 2 -27.75 -17.30 -4.25
CA ASP A 2 -27.12 -16.05 -3.78
C ASP A 2 -25.59 -16.24 -3.73
N ARG A 3 -24.83 -15.23 -4.21
CA ARG A 3 -23.35 -15.24 -4.26
C ARG A 3 -22.74 -15.55 -2.90
N TYR A 4 -23.35 -15.08 -1.81
CA TYR A 4 -22.79 -15.16 -0.45
C TYR A 4 -23.40 -16.29 0.40
N ASP A 5 -24.21 -17.20 -0.18
CA ASP A 5 -24.89 -18.27 0.55
C ASP A 5 -23.94 -19.12 1.41
N ARG A 6 -22.78 -19.52 0.89
CA ARG A 6 -21.78 -20.29 1.65
C ARG A 6 -21.14 -19.49 2.79
N GLN A 7 -20.93 -18.19 2.57
CA GLN A 7 -20.35 -17.29 3.57
C GLN A 7 -21.34 -17.04 4.72
N MET A 8 -22.62 -16.80 4.41
CA MET A 8 -23.67 -16.59 5.40
C MET A 8 -23.96 -17.82 6.27
N ARG A 9 -23.62 -19.03 5.81
CA ARG A 9 -23.74 -20.27 6.62
C ARG A 9 -22.68 -20.37 7.72
N VAL A 10 -21.60 -19.59 7.65
CA VAL A 10 -20.63 -19.51 8.73
C VAL A 10 -21.29 -18.78 9.90
N ARG A 11 -21.45 -19.46 11.04
CA ARG A 11 -22.21 -18.95 12.20
C ARG A 11 -21.74 -17.57 12.68
N GLN A 12 -20.43 -17.33 12.65
CA GLN A 12 -19.81 -16.06 13.06
C GLN A 12 -20.09 -14.91 12.09
N ILE A 13 -20.49 -15.22 10.85
CA ILE A 13 -20.87 -14.22 9.84
C ILE A 13 -22.39 -14.09 9.82
N GLY A 14 -23.11 -15.17 9.53
CA GLY A 14 -24.57 -15.14 9.41
C GLY A 14 -25.05 -14.15 8.33
N THR A 15 -26.35 -13.93 8.29
CA THR A 15 -26.94 -12.93 7.39
C THR A 15 -26.59 -11.50 7.83
N ASP A 16 -26.57 -11.21 9.12
CA ASP A 16 -26.33 -9.85 9.62
C ASP A 16 -24.88 -9.43 9.50
N GLY A 17 -23.92 -10.34 9.71
CA GLY A 17 -22.52 -10.05 9.45
C GLY A 17 -22.24 -9.85 7.95
N GLN A 18 -22.91 -10.59 7.08
CA GLN A 18 -22.83 -10.34 5.63
C GLN A 18 -23.36 -8.94 5.27
N LYS A 19 -24.49 -8.51 5.85
CA LYS A 19 -25.02 -7.14 5.65
C LYS A 19 -24.00 -6.10 6.11
N LYS A 20 -23.36 -6.30 7.27
CA LYS A 20 -22.33 -5.40 7.80
C LYS A 20 -21.12 -5.31 6.86
N ILE A 21 -20.62 -6.44 6.36
CA ILE A 21 -19.56 -6.48 5.34
C ILE A 21 -19.97 -5.67 4.10
N MET A 22 -21.18 -5.88 3.58
CA MET A 22 -21.72 -5.18 2.41
C MET A 22 -22.00 -3.68 2.62
N GLN A 23 -21.85 -3.18 3.84
CA GLN A 23 -21.96 -1.76 4.18
C GLN A 23 -20.59 -1.11 4.47
N THR A 24 -19.53 -1.92 4.60
CA THR A 24 -18.20 -1.49 5.02
C THR A 24 -17.36 -1.01 3.84
N THR A 25 -16.80 0.19 3.95
CA THR A 25 -15.75 0.74 3.09
C THR A 25 -14.37 0.41 3.69
N LEU A 26 -13.56 -0.31 2.92
CA LEU A 26 -12.22 -0.74 3.32
C LEU A 26 -11.14 0.03 2.54
N LEU A 27 -10.21 0.67 3.24
CA LEU A 27 -8.99 1.23 2.67
C LEU A 27 -7.86 0.19 2.72
N ILE A 28 -7.23 -0.09 1.57
CA ILE A 28 -6.07 -0.97 1.46
C ILE A 28 -4.88 -0.15 1.00
N VAL A 29 -3.86 -0.05 1.86
CA VAL A 29 -2.66 0.74 1.62
C VAL A 29 -1.52 -0.17 1.18
N GLY A 30 -1.10 -0.03 -0.07
CA GLY A 30 -0.21 -0.97 -0.76
C GLY A 30 -1.00 -2.08 -1.42
N VAL A 31 -0.86 -2.21 -2.73
CA VAL A 31 -1.51 -3.20 -3.60
C VAL A 31 -0.43 -4.09 -4.25
N GLY A 32 0.60 -4.41 -3.47
CA GLY A 32 1.65 -5.35 -3.82
C GLY A 32 1.28 -6.80 -3.50
N ALA A 33 2.23 -7.56 -2.96
CA ALA A 33 2.04 -8.98 -2.64
C ALA A 33 0.87 -9.19 -1.69
N LEU A 34 0.89 -8.60 -0.50
CA LEU A 34 -0.18 -8.81 0.47
C LEU A 34 -1.51 -8.17 0.04
N GLY A 35 -1.45 -6.91 -0.40
CA GLY A 35 -2.64 -6.11 -0.71
C GLY A 35 -3.44 -6.63 -1.88
N SER A 36 -2.80 -7.21 -2.90
CA SER A 36 -3.51 -7.82 -4.04
C SER A 36 -4.39 -9.01 -3.60
N TYR A 37 -3.87 -9.92 -2.78
CA TYR A 37 -4.67 -11.01 -2.20
C TYR A 37 -5.75 -10.51 -1.24
N ALA A 38 -5.43 -9.55 -0.36
CA ALA A 38 -6.39 -9.01 0.58
C ALA A 38 -7.57 -8.32 -0.13
N ALA A 39 -7.29 -7.55 -1.19
CA ALA A 39 -8.29 -6.88 -2.00
C ALA A 39 -9.17 -7.89 -2.76
N GLU A 40 -8.58 -8.94 -3.31
CA GLU A 40 -9.31 -10.03 -3.95
C GLU A 40 -10.26 -10.72 -2.97
N LEU A 41 -9.77 -11.12 -1.79
CA LEU A 41 -10.59 -11.73 -0.75
C LEU A 41 -11.74 -10.81 -0.33
N ALA A 42 -11.46 -9.54 -0.02
CA ALA A 42 -12.50 -8.58 0.38
C ALA A 42 -13.55 -8.36 -0.73
N THR A 43 -13.12 -8.30 -1.99
CA THR A 43 -14.03 -8.20 -3.15
C THR A 43 -14.94 -9.42 -3.27
N ARG A 44 -14.39 -10.63 -3.08
CA ARG A 44 -15.16 -11.88 -3.11
C ARG A 44 -16.10 -12.01 -1.91
N MET A 45 -15.72 -11.48 -0.75
CA MET A 45 -16.56 -11.45 0.46
C MET A 45 -17.70 -10.43 0.38
N GLY A 46 -17.66 -9.51 -0.59
CA GLY A 46 -18.74 -8.58 -0.86
C GLY A 46 -18.70 -7.32 -0.01
N PHE A 47 -17.52 -6.81 0.33
CA PHE A 47 -17.40 -5.47 0.93
C PHE A 47 -18.11 -4.42 0.07
N LYS A 48 -18.57 -3.31 0.66
CA LYS A 48 -19.28 -2.26 -0.09
C LYS A 48 -18.37 -1.60 -1.12
N LYS A 49 -17.24 -1.10 -0.61
CA LYS A 49 -16.28 -0.29 -1.36
C LYS A 49 -14.86 -0.63 -0.91
N LEU A 50 -13.96 -0.80 -1.87
CA LEU A 50 -12.52 -0.86 -1.63
C LEU A 50 -11.85 0.38 -2.20
N ILE A 51 -11.08 1.08 -1.38
CA ILE A 51 -10.19 2.15 -1.80
C ILE A 51 -8.78 1.58 -1.79
N LEU A 52 -8.15 1.51 -2.97
CA LEU A 52 -6.86 0.90 -3.19
C LEU A 52 -5.84 2.00 -3.46
N ILE A 53 -4.87 2.18 -2.56
CA ILE A 53 -3.82 3.18 -2.77
C ILE A 53 -2.46 2.50 -2.97
N ASP A 54 -1.87 2.73 -4.13
CA ASP A 54 -0.53 2.27 -4.48
C ASP A 54 0.05 3.15 -5.61
N ARG A 55 1.28 3.60 -5.41
CA ARG A 55 2.00 4.47 -6.34
C ARG A 55 2.77 3.72 -7.42
N ASP A 56 3.01 2.43 -7.24
CA ASP A 56 3.89 1.64 -8.07
C ASP A 56 3.17 1.10 -9.30
N PHE A 57 3.98 0.61 -10.24
CA PHE A 57 3.55 0.00 -11.49
C PHE A 57 3.81 -1.50 -11.43
N VAL A 58 3.07 -2.27 -12.23
CA VAL A 58 3.28 -3.72 -12.30
C VAL A 58 4.60 -4.01 -13.00
N GLU A 59 5.46 -4.82 -12.37
CA GLU A 59 6.77 -5.21 -12.91
C GLU A 59 6.89 -6.75 -13.05
N TRP A 60 7.75 -7.23 -13.93
CA TRP A 60 8.01 -8.66 -14.12
C TRP A 60 8.39 -9.40 -12.83
N SER A 61 9.25 -8.78 -12.00
CA SER A 61 9.71 -9.30 -10.72
C SER A 61 8.59 -9.47 -9.68
N ASN A 62 7.43 -8.85 -9.93
CA ASN A 62 6.29 -8.87 -9.02
C ASN A 62 5.41 -10.10 -9.24
N LEU A 63 5.35 -10.62 -10.48
CA LEU A 63 4.39 -11.64 -10.90
C LEU A 63 4.52 -12.98 -10.14
N GLN A 64 5.71 -13.30 -9.62
CA GLN A 64 5.92 -14.53 -8.83
C GLN A 64 5.15 -14.56 -7.50
N ARG A 65 4.69 -13.41 -6.98
CA ARG A 65 4.00 -13.31 -5.68
C ARG A 65 2.77 -12.39 -5.63
N GLN A 66 2.46 -11.67 -6.71
CA GLN A 66 1.35 -10.71 -6.77
C GLN A 66 0.30 -11.23 -7.76
N THR A 67 -0.63 -12.07 -7.29
CA THR A 67 -1.49 -12.89 -8.16
C THR A 67 -2.53 -12.15 -8.95
N LEU A 68 -2.88 -10.93 -8.51
CA LEU A 68 -3.88 -10.14 -9.22
C LEU A 68 -3.35 -9.58 -10.54
N PHE A 69 -2.03 -9.60 -10.76
CA PHE A 69 -1.41 -9.01 -11.95
C PHE A 69 -0.96 -10.05 -12.97
N THR A 70 -0.92 -9.63 -14.23
CA THR A 70 -0.60 -10.46 -15.38
C THR A 70 0.57 -9.90 -16.17
N GLU A 71 1.16 -10.70 -17.06
CA GLU A 71 2.19 -10.21 -17.99
C GLU A 71 1.69 -9.06 -18.88
N GLN A 72 0.39 -9.04 -19.21
CA GLN A 72 -0.21 -7.98 -20.01
C GLN A 72 -0.18 -6.65 -19.27
N ASP A 73 -0.46 -6.66 -17.96
CA ASP A 73 -0.40 -5.43 -17.13
C ASP A 73 1.01 -4.84 -17.09
N VAL A 74 2.04 -5.70 -17.12
CA VAL A 74 3.45 -5.28 -17.23
C VAL A 74 3.74 -4.65 -18.59
N ARG A 75 3.32 -5.30 -19.68
CA ARG A 75 3.53 -4.78 -21.05
C ARG A 75 2.84 -3.44 -21.27
N ASP A 76 1.64 -3.28 -20.70
CA ASP A 76 0.86 -2.05 -20.76
C ASP A 76 1.36 -0.97 -19.80
N LYS A 77 2.34 -1.29 -18.93
CA LYS A 77 2.87 -0.42 -17.88
C LYS A 77 1.74 0.15 -17.02
N LEU A 78 0.86 -0.71 -16.51
CA LEU A 78 -0.26 -0.27 -15.68
C LEU A 78 0.18 0.01 -14.24
N PRO A 79 -0.36 1.07 -13.61
CA PRO A 79 -0.26 1.25 -12.17
C PRO A 79 -0.91 0.09 -11.42
N LYS A 80 -0.32 -0.35 -10.30
CA LYS A 80 -0.83 -1.48 -9.50
C LYS A 80 -2.26 -1.26 -9.02
N ALA A 81 -2.55 -0.09 -8.43
CA ALA A 81 -3.89 0.24 -7.96
C ALA A 81 -4.94 0.21 -9.08
N TYR A 82 -4.58 0.67 -10.28
CA TYR A 82 -5.47 0.68 -11.44
C TYR A 82 -5.67 -0.72 -12.04
N ALA A 83 -4.60 -1.49 -12.22
CA ALA A 83 -4.68 -2.87 -12.70
C ALA A 83 -5.51 -3.72 -11.73
N ALA A 84 -5.28 -3.57 -10.43
CA ALA A 84 -6.05 -4.25 -9.39
C ALA A 84 -7.54 -3.92 -9.49
N LYS A 85 -7.89 -2.63 -9.63
CA LYS A 85 -9.27 -2.21 -9.84
C LYS A 85 -9.93 -2.94 -11.01
N LYS A 86 -9.29 -2.94 -12.18
CA LYS A 86 -9.81 -3.60 -13.39
C LYS A 86 -10.09 -5.09 -13.15
N HIS A 87 -9.16 -5.80 -12.49
CA HIS A 87 -9.30 -7.23 -12.22
C HIS A 87 -10.37 -7.53 -11.15
N LEU A 88 -10.48 -6.70 -10.11
CA LEU A 88 -11.46 -6.86 -9.03
C LEU A 88 -12.89 -6.55 -9.49
N GLU A 89 -13.08 -5.54 -10.35
CA GLU A 89 -14.38 -5.24 -10.98
C GLU A 89 -14.87 -6.43 -11.82
N ALA A 90 -13.96 -7.17 -12.46
CA ALA A 90 -14.29 -8.41 -13.18
C ALA A 90 -14.67 -9.58 -12.24
N ILE A 91 -14.18 -9.59 -10.99
CA ILE A 91 -14.50 -10.61 -9.99
C ILE A 91 -15.90 -10.38 -9.37
N ASN A 92 -16.20 -9.13 -8.99
CA ASN A 92 -17.47 -8.79 -8.36
C ASN A 92 -17.90 -7.34 -8.63
N GLN A 93 -18.70 -7.14 -9.67
CA GLN A 93 -19.25 -5.83 -10.07
C GLN A 93 -20.16 -5.15 -9.03
N HIS A 94 -20.56 -5.84 -7.96
CA HIS A 94 -21.35 -5.24 -6.88
C HIS A 94 -20.50 -4.51 -5.84
N VAL A 95 -19.18 -4.71 -5.87
CA VAL A 95 -18.23 -4.01 -4.99
C VAL A 95 -17.73 -2.79 -5.74
N GLN A 96 -17.82 -1.62 -5.12
CA GLN A 96 -17.25 -0.40 -5.68
C GLN A 96 -15.74 -0.41 -5.50
N ILE A 97 -14.97 -0.28 -6.58
CA ILE A 97 -13.51 -0.24 -6.49
C ILE A 97 -13.01 1.13 -6.91
N GLU A 98 -12.28 1.78 -6.01
CA GLU A 98 -11.60 3.05 -6.24
C GLU A 98 -10.09 2.83 -6.19
N SER A 99 -9.37 3.40 -7.16
CA SER A 99 -7.91 3.27 -7.28
C SER A 99 -7.26 4.63 -7.19
N VAL A 100 -6.38 4.79 -6.20
CA VAL A 100 -5.59 6.00 -5.96
C VAL A 100 -4.13 5.68 -6.33
N ILE A 101 -3.66 6.28 -7.42
CA ILE A 101 -2.29 6.06 -7.92
C ILE A 101 -1.37 7.11 -7.31
N ASP A 102 -1.12 6.98 -6.01
CA ASP A 102 -0.27 7.92 -5.27
C ASP A 102 0.28 7.31 -3.98
N ASP A 103 1.18 8.04 -3.33
CA ASP A 103 1.65 7.75 -1.97
C ASP A 103 0.52 7.87 -0.95
N ALA A 104 0.51 7.02 0.08
CA ALA A 104 -0.39 7.20 1.22
C ALA A 104 0.16 8.25 2.17
N ASN A 105 -0.53 9.39 2.26
CA ASN A 105 -0.10 10.55 3.01
C ASN A 105 -1.30 11.41 3.44
N ALA A 106 -1.03 12.50 4.17
CA ALA A 106 -2.09 13.35 4.73
C ALA A 106 -2.96 13.99 3.64
N GLU A 107 -2.38 14.45 2.53
CA GLU A 107 -3.12 15.06 1.42
C GLU A 107 -4.02 14.02 0.75
N THR A 108 -3.44 12.88 0.34
CA THR A 108 -4.17 11.85 -0.42
C THR A 108 -5.20 11.10 0.41
N LEU A 109 -4.98 10.91 1.71
CA LEU A 109 -5.93 10.20 2.56
C LEU A 109 -6.98 11.12 3.22
N SER A 110 -6.77 12.44 3.22
CA SER A 110 -7.70 13.38 3.87
C SER A 110 -9.14 13.30 3.31
N GLU A 111 -9.27 13.09 1.99
CA GLU A 111 -10.58 12.99 1.33
C GLU A 111 -11.35 11.71 1.71
N TYR A 112 -10.64 10.64 2.07
CA TYR A 112 -11.23 9.34 2.41
C TYR A 112 -11.50 9.17 3.91
N ALA A 113 -10.91 10.02 4.75
CA ALA A 113 -10.94 9.86 6.21
C ALA A 113 -12.36 9.80 6.81
N SER A 114 -13.35 10.40 6.14
CA SER A 114 -14.76 10.39 6.57
C SER A 114 -15.60 9.25 5.98
N GLU A 115 -15.10 8.54 4.97
CA GLU A 115 -15.81 7.46 4.28
C GLU A 115 -15.32 6.06 4.68
N VAL A 116 -14.07 5.95 5.10
CA VAL A 116 -13.42 4.68 5.44
C VAL A 116 -13.87 4.20 6.82
N ASP A 117 -14.27 2.94 6.91
CA ASP A 117 -14.64 2.31 8.18
C ASP A 117 -13.44 1.61 8.85
N VAL A 118 -12.49 1.13 8.04
CA VAL A 118 -11.36 0.31 8.48
C VAL A 118 -10.23 0.30 7.47
N VAL A 119 -8.99 0.15 7.94
CA VAL A 119 -7.77 0.19 7.10
C VAL A 119 -6.98 -1.12 7.19
N LEU A 120 -6.49 -1.62 6.06
CA LEU A 120 -5.46 -2.65 5.99
C LEU A 120 -4.13 -2.04 5.57
N ASP A 121 -3.11 -2.23 6.39
CA ASP A 121 -1.73 -1.93 6.02
C ASP A 121 -1.14 -3.14 5.30
N CYS A 122 -0.83 -2.94 4.03
CA CYS A 122 -0.19 -3.91 3.15
C CYS A 122 1.13 -3.37 2.60
N THR A 123 1.74 -2.40 3.31
CA THR A 123 2.99 -1.75 2.92
C THR A 123 4.20 -2.48 3.47
N ASP A 124 5.35 -2.21 2.86
CA ASP A 124 6.64 -2.80 3.21
C ASP A 124 7.64 -1.80 3.80
N ASN A 125 7.22 -0.56 4.05
CA ASN A 125 8.09 0.51 4.56
C ASN A 125 7.59 1.13 5.87
N PHE A 126 8.52 1.36 6.80
CA PHE A 126 8.21 1.86 8.14
C PHE A 126 7.67 3.29 8.16
N THR A 127 8.08 4.14 7.20
CA THR A 127 7.60 5.52 7.12
C THR A 127 6.08 5.56 6.90
N THR A 128 5.56 4.79 5.95
CA THR A 128 4.11 4.72 5.70
C THR A 128 3.38 4.12 6.89
N ARG A 129 3.95 3.09 7.52
CA ARG A 129 3.37 2.46 8.73
C ARG A 129 3.24 3.44 9.90
N ARG A 130 4.25 4.29 10.12
CA ARG A 130 4.18 5.35 11.15
C ARG A 130 3.14 6.40 10.79
N PHE A 131 3.06 6.81 9.52
CA PHE A 131 2.01 7.70 9.05
C PHE A 131 0.61 7.10 9.27
N LEU A 132 0.37 5.85 8.88
CA LEU A 132 -0.92 5.17 9.08
C LEU A 132 -1.29 5.06 10.55
N ASN A 133 -0.32 4.77 11.43
CA ASN A 133 -0.56 4.73 12.86
C ASN A 133 -1.08 6.08 13.41
N SER A 134 -0.50 7.20 12.97
CA SER A 134 -0.95 8.55 13.35
C SER A 134 -2.26 8.97 12.68
N PHE A 135 -2.42 8.66 11.39
CA PHE A 135 -3.64 8.94 10.62
C PHE A 135 -4.85 8.22 11.25
N CYS A 136 -4.74 6.91 11.46
CA CYS A 136 -5.81 6.12 12.04
C CYS A 136 -6.11 6.53 13.49
N HIS A 137 -5.10 6.93 14.26
CA HIS A 137 -5.33 7.49 15.60
C HIS A 137 -6.13 8.80 15.55
N THR A 138 -5.77 9.71 14.65
CA THR A 138 -6.40 11.03 14.49
C THR A 138 -7.88 10.91 14.11
N HIS A 139 -8.22 9.93 13.28
CA HIS A 139 -9.57 9.73 12.74
C HIS A 139 -10.38 8.64 13.47
N ASP A 140 -9.88 8.08 14.57
CA ASP A 140 -10.46 6.91 15.28
C ASP A 140 -10.75 5.70 14.37
N LEU A 141 -9.88 5.46 13.38
CA LEU A 141 -10.04 4.34 12.48
C LEU A 141 -9.37 3.09 13.06
N PRO A 142 -10.06 1.94 13.12
CA PRO A 142 -9.40 0.67 13.33
C PRO A 142 -8.56 0.32 12.11
N TRP A 143 -7.40 -0.29 12.35
CA TRP A 143 -6.54 -0.77 11.27
C TRP A 143 -5.78 -2.03 11.65
N ILE A 144 -5.30 -2.76 10.65
CA ILE A 144 -4.49 -3.97 10.87
C ILE A 144 -3.13 -3.75 10.24
N TYR A 145 -2.12 -3.58 11.10
CA TYR A 145 -0.72 -3.65 10.72
C TYR A 145 -0.39 -5.06 10.25
N THR A 146 0.30 -5.20 9.12
CA THR A 146 0.76 -6.50 8.65
C THR A 146 2.11 -6.40 7.95
N SER A 147 2.96 -7.43 8.14
CA SER A 147 4.26 -7.52 7.49
C SER A 147 4.60 -8.95 7.11
N CYS A 148 5.40 -9.12 6.05
CA CYS A 148 5.98 -10.42 5.65
C CYS A 148 7.46 -10.23 5.29
N ALA A 149 8.35 -11.04 5.85
CA ALA A 149 9.78 -11.04 5.53
C ALA A 149 10.36 -12.46 5.74
N GLY A 150 11.10 -12.97 4.74
CA GLY A 150 11.56 -14.34 4.74
C GLY A 150 10.39 -15.31 4.85
N THR A 151 10.32 -16.07 5.94
CA THR A 151 9.24 -17.02 6.26
C THR A 151 8.31 -16.52 7.37
N TYR A 152 8.57 -15.31 7.90
CA TYR A 152 7.85 -14.74 9.03
C TYR A 152 6.81 -13.71 8.60
N ALA A 153 5.64 -13.78 9.22
CA ALA A 153 4.63 -12.74 9.12
C ALA A 153 4.16 -12.27 10.49
N SER A 154 3.69 -11.03 10.52
CA SER A 154 3.21 -10.38 11.73
C SER A 154 1.90 -9.68 11.45
N LEU A 155 0.92 -9.81 12.36
CA LEU A 155 -0.36 -9.10 12.28
C LEU A 155 -0.67 -8.43 13.63
N PHE A 156 -1.13 -7.19 13.58
CA PHE A 156 -1.54 -6.47 14.79
C PHE A 156 -2.77 -5.59 14.53
N PRO A 157 -3.94 -5.94 15.09
CA PRO A 157 -5.13 -5.11 15.02
C PRO A 157 -5.00 -3.96 16.02
N VAL A 158 -5.18 -2.74 15.54
CA VAL A 158 -4.94 -1.51 16.29
C VAL A 158 -6.20 -0.64 16.25
N ARG A 159 -6.58 -0.13 17.42
CA ARG A 159 -7.54 0.97 17.58
C ARG A 159 -7.01 1.92 18.64
N SER A 160 -6.12 2.82 18.22
CA SER A 160 -5.19 3.57 19.09
C SER A 160 -5.83 4.33 20.26
N GLN A 161 -7.11 4.72 20.18
CA GLN A 161 -7.79 5.32 21.34
C GLN A 161 -7.95 4.33 22.50
N ASN A 162 -8.27 3.06 22.19
CA ASN A 162 -8.64 2.04 23.17
C ASN A 162 -7.63 0.88 23.29
N SER A 163 -6.61 0.83 22.43
CA SER A 163 -5.59 -0.22 22.40
C SER A 163 -4.17 0.34 22.32
N ALA A 164 -3.18 -0.53 22.50
CA ALA A 164 -1.80 -0.30 22.11
C ALA A 164 -1.75 0.01 20.60
N CYS A 165 -0.93 1.00 20.23
CA CYS A 165 -0.68 1.38 18.85
C CYS A 165 0.61 0.74 18.32
N LEU A 166 0.96 0.95 17.05
CA LEU A 166 2.18 0.40 16.48
C LEU A 166 3.43 0.87 17.26
N THR A 167 3.50 2.14 17.65
CA THR A 167 4.62 2.67 18.47
C THR A 167 4.71 2.03 19.86
N CYS A 168 3.59 1.56 20.43
CA CYS A 168 3.64 0.77 21.67
C CYS A 168 4.35 -0.57 21.47
N LEU A 169 4.16 -1.18 20.30
CA LEU A 169 4.73 -2.48 19.94
C LEU A 169 6.23 -2.38 19.58
N ILE A 170 6.61 -1.47 18.67
CA ILE A 170 7.96 -1.44 18.07
C ILE A 170 8.88 -0.36 18.63
N GLY A 171 8.37 0.53 19.50
CA GLY A 171 9.10 1.68 20.03
C GLY A 171 9.38 2.77 18.99
N GLU A 172 10.33 3.64 19.29
CA GLU A 172 10.79 4.74 18.41
C GLU A 172 12.05 4.37 17.60
N THR A 173 12.41 3.08 17.58
CA THR A 173 13.72 2.58 17.13
C THR A 173 14.21 3.27 15.84
N PRO A 174 15.42 3.87 15.84
CA PRO A 174 15.96 4.58 14.68
C PRO A 174 16.10 3.69 13.45
N GLN A 175 15.84 4.27 12.27
CA GLN A 175 15.78 3.62 10.94
C GLN A 175 17.16 3.22 10.36
N THR A 176 18.12 2.79 11.18
CA THR A 176 19.49 2.61 10.70
C THR A 176 19.77 1.24 10.09
N ASN A 177 18.88 0.25 10.25
CA ASN A 177 19.04 -1.12 9.75
C ASN A 177 17.83 -1.60 8.92
N GLU A 178 17.32 -0.78 8.00
CA GLU A 178 16.23 -1.19 7.10
C GLU A 178 16.73 -2.24 6.10
N THR A 179 16.75 -3.51 6.51
CA THR A 179 16.78 -4.62 5.55
C THR A 179 15.37 -4.69 4.97
N SER A 180 15.15 -4.02 3.83
CA SER A 180 13.86 -4.04 3.15
C SER A 180 13.47 -5.49 2.82
N CYS A 181 12.16 -5.73 2.61
CA CYS A 181 11.70 -7.03 2.11
C CYS A 181 12.38 -7.41 0.78
N GLU A 182 12.86 -6.41 0.02
CA GLU A 182 13.65 -6.63 -1.19
C GLU A 182 15.04 -7.23 -0.89
N LEU A 183 15.65 -6.92 0.25
CA LEU A 183 16.94 -7.48 0.68
C LEU A 183 16.81 -8.86 1.33
N VAL A 184 15.77 -9.08 2.14
CA VAL A 184 15.55 -10.36 2.84
C VAL A 184 14.86 -11.40 1.94
N GLY A 185 14.09 -10.95 0.95
CA GLY A 185 13.17 -11.78 0.19
C GLY A 185 11.93 -12.18 1.01
N VAL A 186 10.97 -12.82 0.34
CA VAL A 186 9.75 -13.35 0.95
C VAL A 186 9.41 -14.69 0.31
N HIS A 187 9.14 -15.70 1.14
CA HIS A 187 8.64 -16.99 0.68
C HIS A 187 7.21 -16.83 0.16
N ALA A 188 6.99 -16.96 -1.15
CA ALA A 188 5.73 -16.59 -1.81
C ALA A 188 4.45 -17.18 -1.17
N PRO A 189 4.39 -18.45 -0.73
CA PRO A 189 3.22 -19.02 -0.04
C PRO A 189 2.86 -18.35 1.30
N LEU A 190 3.81 -17.68 1.96
CA LEU A 190 3.53 -16.92 3.18
C LEU A 190 2.52 -15.81 2.92
N VAL A 191 2.56 -15.20 1.73
CA VAL A 191 1.74 -14.05 1.35
C VAL A 191 0.24 -14.39 1.38
N PRO A 192 -0.28 -15.39 0.63
CA PRO A 192 -1.70 -15.73 0.68
C PRO A 192 -2.16 -16.23 2.06
N ILE A 193 -1.30 -16.95 2.80
CA ILE A 193 -1.60 -17.36 4.18
C ILE A 193 -1.82 -16.12 5.05
N THR A 194 -0.92 -15.14 4.94
CA THR A 194 -0.97 -13.91 5.73
C THR A 194 -2.15 -13.03 5.33
N ALA A 195 -2.45 -12.89 4.03
CA ALA A 195 -3.63 -12.16 3.55
C ALA A 195 -4.93 -12.80 4.07
N GLY A 196 -5.00 -14.14 4.08
CA GLY A 196 -6.10 -14.88 4.68
C GLY A 196 -6.29 -14.56 6.16
N PHE A 197 -5.20 -14.56 6.94
CA PHE A 197 -5.25 -14.15 8.35
C PHE A 197 -5.64 -12.68 8.53
N GLN A 198 -5.12 -11.78 7.69
CA GLN A 198 -5.40 -10.35 7.77
C GLN A 198 -6.90 -10.06 7.53
N VAL A 199 -7.48 -10.67 6.49
CA VAL A 199 -8.91 -10.51 6.17
C VAL A 199 -9.81 -11.26 7.17
N SER A 200 -9.36 -12.40 7.70
CA SER A 200 -10.06 -13.08 8.78
C SER A 200 -10.09 -12.24 10.06
N LEU A 201 -8.97 -11.62 10.42
CA LEU A 201 -8.87 -10.73 11.57
C LEU A 201 -9.71 -9.46 11.38
N LEU A 202 -9.73 -8.91 10.17
CA LEU A 202 -10.60 -7.80 9.77
C LEU A 202 -12.07 -8.14 9.98
N THR A 203 -12.51 -9.28 9.47
CA THR A 203 -13.92 -9.69 9.63
C THR A 203 -14.27 -9.97 11.08
N ARG A 204 -13.37 -10.57 11.87
CA ARG A 204 -13.57 -10.67 13.32
C ARG A 204 -13.69 -9.29 13.97
N LEU A 205 -12.82 -8.34 13.63
CA LEU A 205 -12.86 -6.97 14.15
C LEU A 205 -14.20 -6.29 13.84
N LEU A 206 -14.74 -6.52 12.65
CA LEU A 206 -16.01 -5.95 12.22
C LEU A 206 -17.21 -6.63 12.91
N LEU A 207 -17.19 -7.94 13.12
CA LEU A 207 -18.37 -8.71 13.48
C LEU A 207 -18.46 -9.10 14.96
N ASP A 208 -17.33 -9.17 15.66
CA ASP A 208 -17.25 -9.57 17.07
C ASP A 208 -17.28 -8.35 17.99
N GLU A 209 -18.35 -8.19 18.75
CA GLU A 209 -18.49 -7.10 19.74
C GLU A 209 -17.50 -7.22 20.90
N HIS A 210 -16.95 -8.42 21.13
CA HIS A 210 -15.97 -8.71 22.18
C HIS A 210 -14.55 -8.86 21.61
N PHE A 211 -14.29 -8.28 20.44
CA PHE A 211 -12.99 -8.37 19.80
C PHE A 211 -11.86 -7.92 20.73
N GLU A 212 -10.93 -8.84 20.99
CA GLU A 212 -9.79 -8.59 21.85
C GLU A 212 -8.67 -7.90 21.07
N TYR A 213 -8.51 -6.59 21.32
CA TYR A 213 -7.33 -5.83 20.91
C TYR A 213 -6.10 -6.20 21.76
N ASN A 214 -4.94 -5.60 21.47
CA ASN A 214 -3.69 -5.81 22.23
C ASN A 214 -3.08 -7.23 22.08
N VAL A 215 -3.38 -7.90 20.98
CA VAL A 215 -2.77 -9.20 20.62
C VAL A 215 -2.01 -9.06 19.32
N PHE A 216 -0.69 -9.22 19.39
CA PHE A 216 0.20 -9.33 18.24
C PHE A 216 0.33 -10.79 17.85
N TYR A 217 0.11 -11.09 16.57
CA TYR A 217 0.22 -12.46 16.05
C TYR A 217 1.49 -12.57 15.21
N GLN A 218 2.31 -13.57 15.52
CA GLN A 218 3.48 -13.93 14.74
C GLN A 218 3.28 -15.31 14.11
N LEU A 219 3.60 -15.43 12.83
CA LEU A 219 3.55 -16.65 12.04
C LEU A 219 4.95 -16.94 11.48
N ASP A 220 5.35 -18.20 11.46
CA ASP A 220 6.42 -18.71 10.59
C ASP A 220 5.88 -19.87 9.76
N ASN A 221 5.80 -19.67 8.45
CA ASN A 221 5.25 -20.70 7.56
C ASN A 221 6.23 -21.83 7.24
N TRP A 222 7.52 -21.68 7.58
CA TRP A 222 8.52 -22.73 7.40
C TRP A 222 8.48 -23.75 8.52
N THR A 223 8.38 -23.27 9.76
CA THR A 223 8.24 -24.13 10.95
C THR A 223 6.79 -24.42 11.32
N MET A 224 5.82 -23.83 10.59
CA MET A 224 4.38 -23.94 10.85
C MET A 224 3.99 -23.50 12.27
N THR A 225 4.59 -22.40 12.76
CA THR A 225 4.30 -21.87 14.09
C THR A 225 3.43 -20.62 14.01
N PHE A 226 2.48 -20.50 14.95
CA PHE A 226 1.60 -19.35 15.07
C PHE A 226 1.44 -18.99 16.56
N GLN A 227 1.87 -17.80 16.95
CA GLN A 227 1.96 -17.39 18.36
C GLN A 227 1.28 -16.04 18.58
N PRO A 228 0.29 -15.96 19.51
CA PRO A 228 -0.23 -14.70 20.01
C PRO A 228 0.65 -14.17 21.15
N LEU A 229 0.94 -12.88 21.13
CA LEU A 229 1.69 -12.15 22.15
C LEU A 229 0.86 -10.97 22.64
N LYS A 230 0.74 -10.81 23.96
CA LYS A 230 0.03 -9.65 24.55
C LYS A 230 0.89 -8.40 24.46
N VAL A 231 0.28 -7.29 24.05
CA VAL A 231 0.94 -5.99 23.89
C VAL A 231 0.33 -5.00 24.88
N ALA A 232 1.13 -4.44 25.78
CA ALA A 232 0.64 -3.43 26.70
C ALA A 232 0.55 -2.06 26.01
N LYS A 233 -0.56 -1.34 26.21
CA LYS A 233 -0.64 0.08 25.84
C LYS A 233 0.26 0.87 26.78
N ARG A 234 1.18 1.65 26.22
CA ARG A 234 2.07 2.54 26.96
C ARG A 234 1.36 3.84 27.31
N SER A 235 1.37 4.23 28.59
CA SER A 235 0.80 5.51 29.04
C SER A 235 1.60 6.71 28.56
N ASP A 236 2.90 6.54 28.33
CA ASP A 236 3.85 7.55 27.85
C ASP A 236 4.07 7.49 26.32
N CYS A 237 3.20 6.79 25.57
CA CYS A 237 3.40 6.60 24.15
C CYS A 237 3.29 7.92 23.38
N PRO A 238 4.35 8.37 22.68
CA PRO A 238 4.33 9.66 21.98
C PRO A 238 3.30 9.70 20.84
N SER A 239 2.90 8.54 20.31
CA SER A 239 1.94 8.47 19.20
C SER A 239 0.47 8.39 19.64
N CYS A 240 0.13 7.60 20.68
CA CYS A 240 -1.27 7.39 21.07
C CYS A 240 -1.66 7.98 22.44
N SER A 241 -0.71 8.53 23.20
CA SER A 241 -1.00 9.24 24.46
C SER A 241 -1.15 10.76 24.28
N SER A 242 -0.67 11.30 23.17
CA SER A 242 -0.85 12.70 22.77
C SER A 242 -1.47 12.76 21.37
N LYS A 243 -2.35 13.74 21.13
CA LYS A 243 -2.82 14.07 19.77
C LYS A 243 -1.65 14.68 18.98
N VAL A 244 -0.75 13.84 18.49
CA VAL A 244 0.32 14.27 17.58
C VAL A 244 -0.28 14.29 16.18
N ALA A 245 -0.20 15.46 15.52
CA ALA A 245 -0.59 15.56 14.13
C ALA A 245 0.26 14.59 13.30
N PRO A 246 -0.31 13.90 12.30
CA PRO A 246 0.48 13.04 11.43
C PRO A 246 1.62 13.85 10.82
N GLU A 247 2.87 13.39 11.00
CA GLU A 247 4.02 14.02 10.37
C GLU A 247 3.85 13.99 8.85
N ILE A 248 4.02 15.15 8.22
CA ILE A 248 4.07 15.30 6.77
C ILE A 248 5.45 14.81 6.33
N ASN A 249 5.61 13.51 6.17
CA ASN A 249 6.84 12.95 5.63
C ASN A 249 6.82 12.98 4.10
N PHE A 250 6.84 14.19 3.54
CA PHE A 250 7.22 14.40 2.15
C PHE A 250 8.53 15.16 2.09
N SER A 251 9.58 14.43 1.71
CA SER A 251 10.81 15.06 1.29
C SER A 251 10.70 15.40 -0.19
N GLU A 252 10.70 16.69 -0.54
CA GLU A 252 10.91 17.17 -1.92
C GLU A 252 12.33 16.86 -2.43
N LYS A 253 13.22 16.41 -1.54
CA LYS A 253 14.60 16.07 -1.92
C LYS A 253 14.62 14.81 -2.77
N PRO A 254 15.53 14.72 -3.75
CA PRO A 254 15.74 13.49 -4.50
C PRO A 254 16.12 12.32 -3.58
N ILE A 255 15.57 11.15 -3.85
CA ILE A 255 15.81 9.93 -3.06
C ILE A 255 16.35 8.85 -4.00
N ALA A 256 17.53 8.30 -3.67
CA ALA A 256 18.03 7.11 -4.35
C ALA A 256 17.21 5.89 -3.88
N LEU A 257 16.70 5.12 -4.84
CA LEU A 257 15.94 3.90 -4.55
C LEU A 257 16.92 2.73 -4.41
N CYS A 258 17.00 2.17 -3.20
CA CYS A 258 17.91 1.06 -2.89
C CYS A 258 17.72 -0.11 -3.87
N GLY A 259 18.82 -0.64 -4.41
CA GLY A 259 18.82 -1.85 -5.25
C GLY A 259 18.25 -1.71 -6.66
N LYS A 260 17.95 -0.48 -7.13
CA LYS A 260 17.31 -0.25 -8.45
C LYS A 260 18.08 0.65 -9.40
N ASP A 261 19.28 1.11 -9.05
CA ASP A 261 20.05 2.12 -9.83
C ASP A 261 19.14 3.24 -10.37
N THR A 262 18.29 3.75 -9.50
CA THR A 262 17.25 4.71 -9.85
C THR A 262 17.20 5.80 -8.81
N VAL A 263 17.10 7.05 -9.26
CA VAL A 263 16.86 8.21 -8.40
C VAL A 263 15.48 8.79 -8.68
N GLN A 264 14.72 9.04 -7.61
CA GLN A 264 13.42 9.67 -7.67
C GLN A 264 13.51 11.18 -7.45
N PHE A 265 12.83 11.92 -8.31
CA PHE A 265 12.58 13.36 -8.22
C PHE A 265 11.07 13.63 -8.19
N ARG A 266 10.71 14.89 -7.90
CA ARG A 266 9.34 15.38 -7.99
C ARG A 266 9.33 16.73 -8.70
N LEU A 267 8.37 16.92 -9.60
CA LEU A 267 8.17 18.20 -10.28
C LEU A 267 7.77 19.29 -9.26
N PRO A 268 8.23 20.54 -9.43
CA PRO A 268 7.95 21.61 -8.49
C PRO A 268 6.45 21.88 -8.30
N GLY A 269 6.04 22.11 -7.05
CA GLY A 269 4.70 22.59 -6.69
C GLY A 269 3.60 21.53 -6.72
N HIS A 270 3.92 20.25 -6.55
CA HIS A 270 2.96 19.12 -6.52
C HIS A 270 2.03 19.08 -7.75
N LYS A 271 2.44 19.68 -8.87
CA LYS A 271 1.61 19.77 -10.06
C LYS A 271 1.54 18.41 -10.74
N ARG A 272 0.32 18.02 -11.15
CA ARG A 272 0.16 16.91 -12.10
C ARG A 272 0.97 17.22 -13.35
N ALA A 273 1.75 16.25 -13.81
CA ALA A 273 2.59 16.44 -14.99
C ALA A 273 1.69 16.68 -16.22
N GLU A 274 1.86 17.84 -16.85
CA GLU A 274 1.25 18.10 -18.16
C GLU A 274 2.10 17.45 -19.25
N PHE A 275 1.77 16.20 -19.58
CA PHE A 275 2.51 15.44 -20.60
C PHE A 275 2.62 16.19 -21.93
N ILE A 276 1.65 17.03 -22.28
CA ILE A 276 1.65 17.82 -23.52
C ILE A 276 2.93 18.67 -23.63
N GLN A 277 3.33 19.37 -22.56
CA GLN A 277 4.49 20.25 -22.59
C GLN A 277 5.79 19.45 -22.78
N ILE A 278 5.90 18.32 -22.08
CA ILE A 278 7.06 17.45 -22.15
C ILE A 278 7.15 16.80 -23.54
N ILE A 279 6.03 16.32 -24.07
CA ILE A 279 5.95 15.72 -25.42
C ILE A 279 6.34 16.72 -26.50
N ASN A 280 5.88 17.97 -26.41
CA ASN A 280 6.25 19.01 -27.37
C ASN A 280 7.77 19.23 -27.40
N ARG A 281 8.44 19.24 -26.24
CA ARG A 281 9.91 19.31 -26.16
C ARG A 281 10.56 18.07 -26.78
N LEU A 282 10.12 16.87 -26.39
CA LEU A 282 10.65 15.61 -26.92
C LEU A 282 10.55 15.54 -28.44
N GLN A 283 9.42 15.98 -29.01
CA GLN A 283 9.22 16.06 -30.45
C GLN A 283 10.15 17.09 -31.12
N ALA A 284 10.32 18.27 -30.51
CA ALA A 284 11.22 19.30 -31.03
C ALA A 284 12.69 18.84 -31.05
N GLU A 285 13.11 18.09 -30.05
CA GLU A 285 14.46 17.51 -29.95
C GLU A 285 14.60 16.15 -30.67
N LYS A 286 13.52 15.65 -31.30
CA LYS A 286 13.45 14.35 -31.99
C LYS A 286 13.85 13.16 -31.10
N ILE A 287 13.48 13.22 -29.83
CA ILE A 287 13.68 12.15 -28.85
C ILE A 287 12.50 11.17 -28.97
N GLU A 288 12.79 9.90 -29.15
CA GLU A 288 11.77 8.84 -29.12
C GLU A 288 11.21 8.67 -27.71
N PHE A 289 9.90 8.44 -27.61
CA PHE A 289 9.22 8.27 -26.35
C PHE A 289 8.07 7.26 -26.45
N SER A 290 7.72 6.67 -25.30
CA SER A 290 6.57 5.79 -25.10
C SER A 290 5.65 6.41 -24.05
N GLN A 291 4.35 6.37 -24.27
CA GLN A 291 3.38 6.90 -23.31
C GLN A 291 2.16 6.00 -23.15
N ASN A 292 1.56 6.08 -21.97
CA ASN A 292 0.18 5.69 -21.70
C ASN A 292 -0.50 6.78 -20.84
N PRO A 293 -1.77 6.64 -20.44
CA PRO A 293 -2.46 7.66 -19.64
C PRO A 293 -1.85 8.02 -18.28
N PHE A 294 -0.88 7.24 -17.78
CA PHE A 294 -0.30 7.32 -16.44
C PHE A 294 1.19 7.64 -16.42
N ILE A 295 1.93 7.24 -17.45
CA ILE A 295 3.39 7.36 -17.52
C ILE A 295 3.87 7.74 -18.92
N LEU A 296 4.90 8.58 -18.97
CA LEU A 296 5.69 8.94 -20.14
C LEU A 296 7.13 8.47 -19.91
N THR A 297 7.67 7.67 -20.83
CA THR A 297 9.04 7.13 -20.77
C THR A 297 9.84 7.57 -21.98
N PHE A 298 11.09 7.99 -21.80
CA PHE A 298 12.01 8.37 -22.88
C PHE A 298 13.48 8.21 -22.44
N GLU A 299 14.40 8.20 -23.40
CA GLU A 299 15.85 8.15 -23.15
C GLU A 299 16.45 9.55 -23.27
N PHE A 300 17.28 9.95 -22.31
CA PHE A 300 17.96 11.25 -22.33
C PHE A 300 19.32 11.19 -21.63
N LEU A 301 20.38 11.66 -22.29
CA LEU A 301 21.77 11.67 -21.79
C LEU A 301 22.22 10.32 -21.17
N ALA A 302 21.87 9.20 -21.82
CA ALA A 302 22.12 7.83 -21.38
C ALA A 302 21.31 7.33 -20.17
N TYR A 303 20.28 8.08 -19.74
CA TYR A 303 19.36 7.66 -18.69
C TYR A 303 17.95 7.47 -19.24
N THR A 304 17.26 6.47 -18.70
CA THR A 304 15.83 6.31 -18.94
C THR A 304 15.04 7.17 -17.97
N PHE A 305 14.24 8.08 -18.49
CA PHE A 305 13.31 8.91 -17.73
C PHE A 305 11.93 8.27 -17.72
N SER A 306 11.31 8.24 -16.55
CA SER A 306 9.92 7.86 -16.34
C SER A 306 9.19 8.97 -15.61
N VAL A 307 8.33 9.70 -16.32
CA VAL A 307 7.53 10.81 -15.79
C VAL A 307 6.11 10.33 -15.53
N PHE A 308 5.67 10.44 -14.28
CA PHE A 308 4.36 9.99 -13.83
C PHE A 308 3.39 11.17 -13.79
N LYS A 309 2.10 10.89 -14.03
CA LYS A 309 1.05 11.91 -14.03
C LYS A 309 0.91 12.67 -12.70
N ASN A 310 1.26 12.05 -11.57
CA ASN A 310 1.27 12.70 -10.25
C ASN A 310 2.51 13.58 -10.00
N GLY A 311 3.36 13.80 -11.02
CA GLY A 311 4.53 14.66 -10.94
C GLY A 311 5.79 13.97 -10.40
N ARG A 312 5.73 12.66 -10.08
CA ARG A 312 6.95 11.89 -9.81
C ARG A 312 7.76 11.75 -11.10
N VAL A 313 9.09 11.76 -10.96
CA VAL A 313 10.03 11.46 -12.04
C VAL A 313 11.03 10.45 -11.53
N LEU A 314 11.23 9.36 -12.25
CA LEU A 314 12.31 8.41 -12.00
C LEU A 314 13.35 8.53 -13.10
N ILE A 315 14.62 8.57 -12.70
CA ILE A 315 15.78 8.51 -13.59
C ILE A 315 16.47 7.19 -13.30
N HIS A 316 16.43 6.28 -14.27
CA HIS A 316 17.06 4.96 -14.19
C HIS A 316 18.47 4.99 -14.79
N GLY A 317 19.33 4.09 -14.33
CA GLY A 317 20.71 3.95 -14.80
C GLY A 317 21.76 4.63 -13.90
N THR A 318 21.36 5.11 -12.72
CA THR A 318 22.28 5.66 -11.72
C THR A 318 21.68 5.66 -10.31
N SER A 319 22.52 5.40 -9.30
CA SER A 319 22.22 5.66 -7.88
C SER A 319 22.93 6.91 -7.35
N ASP A 320 23.77 7.58 -8.17
CA ASP A 320 24.45 8.82 -7.83
C ASP A 320 23.49 10.02 -7.95
N LEU A 321 23.20 10.64 -6.81
CA LEU A 321 22.30 11.80 -6.71
C LEU A 321 22.80 13.01 -7.50
N THR A 322 24.11 13.18 -7.63
CA THR A 322 24.74 14.32 -8.32
C THR A 322 24.48 14.23 -9.81
N ASP A 323 24.74 13.07 -10.41
CA ASP A 323 24.58 12.86 -11.84
C ASP A 323 23.11 12.82 -12.24
N ALA A 324 22.28 12.15 -11.43
CA ALA A 324 20.83 12.17 -11.63
C ALA A 324 20.28 13.60 -11.55
N LYS A 325 20.78 14.44 -10.63
CA LYS A 325 20.34 15.83 -10.50
C LYS A 325 20.77 16.68 -11.69
N LYS A 326 21.97 16.48 -12.25
CA LYS A 326 22.39 17.17 -13.49
C LYS A 326 21.47 16.81 -14.65
N ALA A 327 21.20 15.51 -14.85
CA ALA A 327 20.31 15.04 -15.91
C ALA A 327 18.88 15.60 -15.74
N TYR A 328 18.35 15.56 -14.51
CA TYR A 328 17.05 16.14 -14.18
C TYR A 328 16.98 17.63 -14.49
N GLN A 329 17.96 18.41 -14.03
CA GLN A 329 17.99 19.86 -14.25
C GLN A 329 18.15 20.20 -15.73
N HIS A 330 18.92 19.44 -16.48
CA HIS A 330 19.11 19.67 -17.92
C HIS A 330 17.81 19.47 -18.71
N PHE A 331 16.94 18.55 -18.26
CA PHE A 331 15.68 18.27 -18.94
C PHE A 331 14.49 19.11 -18.44
N PHE A 332 14.48 19.55 -17.18
CA PHE A 332 13.34 20.28 -16.61
C PHE A 332 13.57 21.77 -16.39
N ASN A 333 14.80 22.27 -16.54
CA ASN A 333 15.14 23.70 -16.50
C ASN A 333 15.73 24.16 -17.85
#